data_AF-A0A7Y5L9P4-F1
#
_entry.id   AF-A0A7Y5L9P4-F1
#
_cell.length_a   1.000
_cell.length_b   1.000
_cell.length_c   1.000
_cell.angle_alpha   90.00
_cell.angle_beta   90.00
_cell.angle_gamma   90.00
#
_symmetry.space_group_name_H-M   'P 1'
#
loop_
_entity.id
_entity.type
_entity.pdbx_description
1 polymer ?
#
loop_
_entity_poly.entity_id
_entity_poly.type
_entity_poly.pdbx_seq_one_letter_code
_entity_poly.pdbx_strand_id
1 'polypeptide(L)'
;LDLAYEERRAKGLMRTKDDLREAIVHGAVKRLRPKFMTVAVMFMGLVPIMWSTGAGADVMKRIAAPMIGGIFTSFIMELVVYPAIYEVWRWYFHVRKEAKLV
;
A
#
# COMPACT_ATOMS: atom_id res chain seq x y z
N LEU A 1 4.76 7.15 -12.37
CA LEU A 1 5.94 7.49 -11.54
C LEU A 1 6.89 8.36 -12.36
N ASP A 2 6.97 8.11 -13.66
CA ASP A 2 7.88 8.77 -14.60
C ASP A 2 7.60 10.27 -14.78
N LEU A 3 6.33 10.71 -14.81
CA LEU A 3 5.97 12.12 -14.97
C LEU A 3 6.51 13.05 -13.88
N ALA A 4 6.49 12.63 -12.61
CA ALA A 4 6.98 13.45 -11.49
C ALA A 4 8.52 13.51 -11.43
N TYR A 5 9.19 12.45 -11.91
CA TYR A 5 10.64 12.38 -11.99
C TYR A 5 11.17 13.22 -13.16
N GLU A 6 10.50 13.17 -14.31
CA GLU A 6 10.82 13.99 -15.49
C GLU A 6 10.61 15.49 -15.22
N GLU A 7 9.51 15.88 -14.57
CA GLU A 7 9.26 17.30 -14.22
C GLU A 7 10.28 17.87 -13.23
N ARG A 8 10.72 17.10 -12.24
CA ARG A 8 11.76 17.55 -11.29
C ARG A 8 13.17 17.54 -11.87
N ARG A 9 13.46 16.65 -12.84
CA ARG A 9 14.73 16.63 -13.60
C ARG A 9 14.82 17.81 -14.55
N ALA A 10 13.73 18.14 -15.24
CA ALA A 10 13.65 19.31 -16.12
C ALA A 10 13.81 20.64 -15.37
N LYS A 11 13.46 20.68 -14.07
CA LYS A 11 13.62 21.86 -13.20
C LYS A 11 14.94 21.90 -12.40
N GLY A 12 15.84 20.92 -12.55
CA GLY A 12 17.17 20.93 -11.92
C GLY A 12 17.19 20.80 -10.38
N LEU A 13 16.09 20.34 -9.77
CA LEU A 13 15.88 20.33 -8.31
C LEU A 13 16.25 19.01 -7.61
N MET A 14 16.66 17.98 -8.34
CA MET A 14 17.11 16.71 -7.75
C MET A 14 18.54 16.80 -7.20
N ARG A 15 18.75 17.56 -6.12
CA ARG A 15 20.07 17.78 -5.51
C ARG A 15 20.20 17.20 -4.10
N THR A 16 19.11 16.76 -3.46
CA THR A 16 19.11 16.44 -2.02
C THR A 16 18.33 15.17 -1.69
N LYS A 17 18.78 14.42 -0.67
CA LYS A 17 18.16 13.17 -0.20
C LYS A 17 16.67 13.30 0.18
N ASP A 18 16.24 14.48 0.64
CA ASP A 18 14.84 14.75 0.97
C ASP A 18 13.91 14.72 -0.25
N ASP A 19 14.38 15.19 -1.41
CA ASP A 19 13.60 15.24 -2.65
C ASP A 19 13.31 13.82 -3.17
N LEU A 20 14.29 12.93 -3.01
CA LEU A 20 14.17 11.50 -3.32
C LEU A 20 13.22 10.78 -2.35
N ARG A 21 13.23 11.16 -1.07
CA ARG A 21 12.36 10.59 -0.03
C ARG A 21 10.91 11.04 -0.22
N GLU A 22 10.70 12.29 -0.61
CA GLU A 22 9.38 12.81 -0.97
C GLU A 22 8.81 12.10 -2.20
N ALA A 23 9.62 11.87 -3.24
CA ALA A 23 9.19 11.11 -4.43
C ALA A 23 8.81 9.65 -4.11
N ILE A 24 9.52 9.00 -3.18
CA ILE A 24 9.16 7.67 -2.66
C ILE A 24 7.82 7.72 -1.95
N VAL A 25 7.67 8.62 -0.98
CA VAL A 25 6.47 8.71 -0.15
C VAL A 25 5.27 9.04 -1.02
N HIS A 26 5.42 9.97 -1.96
CA HIS A 26 4.38 10.32 -2.92
C HIS A 26 3.99 9.14 -3.82
N GLY A 27 4.97 8.35 -4.28
CA GLY A 27 4.73 7.13 -5.06
C GLY A 27 4.09 5.98 -4.26
N ALA A 28 4.47 5.83 -2.99
CA ALA A 28 3.96 4.80 -2.08
C ALA A 28 2.51 5.10 -1.66
N VAL A 29 2.22 6.35 -1.27
CA VAL A 29 0.87 6.81 -0.89
C VAL A 29 -0.12 6.66 -2.05
N LYS A 30 0.33 6.90 -3.30
CA LYS A 30 -0.52 6.77 -4.49
C LYS A 30 -1.00 5.33 -4.74
N ARG A 31 -0.26 4.32 -4.26
CA ARG A 31 -0.65 2.89 -4.31
C ARG A 31 -1.44 2.45 -3.08
N LEU A 32 -1.20 3.07 -1.93
CA LEU A 32 -1.95 2.82 -0.69
C LEU A 32 -3.43 3.14 -0.85
N ARG A 33 -3.76 4.22 -1.58
CA ARG A 33 -5.13 4.71 -1.75
C ARG A 33 -6.05 3.66 -2.43
N PRO A 34 -5.68 3.05 -3.58
CA PRO A 34 -6.42 1.92 -4.16
C PRO A 34 -6.58 0.72 -3.23
N LYS A 35 -5.55 0.34 -2.46
CA LYS A 35 -5.63 -0.81 -1.54
C LYS A 35 -6.54 -0.57 -0.34
N PHE A 36 -6.48 0.63 0.23
CA PHE A 36 -7.41 1.04 1.27
C PHE A 36 -8.85 1.10 0.77
N MET A 37 -9.06 1.53 -0.50
CA MET A 37 -10.39 1.60 -1.09
C MET A 37 -11.07 0.22 -1.13
N THR A 38 -10.36 -0.83 -1.55
CA THR A 38 -10.95 -2.18 -1.63
C THR A 38 -11.29 -2.73 -0.26
N VAL A 39 -10.41 -2.56 0.72
CA VAL A 39 -10.64 -2.98 2.10
C VAL A 39 -11.81 -2.22 2.72
N ALA A 40 -11.92 -0.92 2.48
CA ALA A 40 -13.04 -0.11 2.96
C ALA A 40 -14.38 -0.55 2.35
N VAL A 41 -14.42 -0.85 1.05
CA VAL A 41 -15.63 -1.38 0.37
C VAL A 41 -16.03 -2.73 0.95
N MET A 42 -15.06 -3.63 1.18
CA MET A 42 -15.34 -4.93 1.79
C MET A 42 -15.88 -4.80 3.21
N PHE A 43 -15.32 -3.91 4.03
CA PHE A 43 -15.88 -3.67 5.36
C PHE A 43 -17.29 -3.09 5.27
N MET A 44 -17.56 -2.11 4.41
CA MET A 44 -18.93 -1.60 4.23
C MET A 44 -19.94 -2.68 3.81
N GLY A 45 -19.52 -3.67 3.01
CA GLY A 45 -20.40 -4.78 2.60
C GLY A 45 -20.58 -5.87 3.65
N LEU A 46 -19.53 -6.19 4.41
CA LEU A 46 -19.52 -7.34 5.33
C LEU A 46 -19.86 -6.98 6.78
N VAL A 47 -19.51 -5.78 7.23
CA VAL A 47 -19.75 -5.31 8.62
C VAL A 47 -21.25 -5.34 8.94
N PRO A 48 -22.18 -4.85 8.10
CA PRO A 48 -23.61 -4.89 8.41
C PRO A 48 -24.18 -6.31 8.57
N ILE A 49 -23.61 -7.29 7.85
CA ILE A 49 -24.02 -8.70 7.94
C ILE A 49 -23.79 -9.24 9.35
N MET A 50 -22.77 -8.74 10.07
CA MET A 50 -22.48 -9.15 11.44
C MET A 50 -23.56 -8.71 12.44
N TRP A 51 -24.22 -7.57 12.21
CA TRP A 51 -25.34 -7.08 13.02
C TRP A 51 -26.71 -7.62 12.58
N SER A 52 -26.79 -8.26 11.41
CA SER A 52 -28.05 -8.82 10.94
C SER A 52 -28.57 -9.90 11.89
N THR A 53 -29.85 -9.79 12.28
CA THR A 53 -30.57 -10.77 13.10
C THR A 53 -31.84 -11.18 12.36
N GLY A 54 -31.77 -12.31 11.67
CA GLY A 54 -32.86 -12.86 10.86
C GLY A 54 -32.57 -14.30 10.46
N ALA A 55 -33.54 -14.96 9.81
CA ALA A 55 -33.36 -16.33 9.31
C ALA A 55 -32.15 -16.40 8.35
N GLY A 56 -31.22 -17.32 8.58
CA GLY A 56 -30.00 -17.46 7.79
C GLY A 56 -28.83 -16.54 8.18
N ALA A 57 -29.03 -15.63 9.15
CA ALA A 57 -27.95 -14.74 9.62
C ALA A 57 -26.76 -15.51 10.20
N ASP A 58 -26.99 -16.59 10.94
CA ASP A 58 -25.92 -17.40 11.50
C ASP A 58 -25.03 -18.03 10.42
N VAL A 59 -25.61 -18.44 9.30
CA VAL A 59 -24.85 -18.99 8.16
C VAL A 59 -24.03 -17.89 7.52
N MET A 60 -24.63 -16.72 7.27
CA MET A 60 -23.93 -15.58 6.67
C MET A 60 -22.78 -15.07 7.54
N LYS A 61 -22.96 -15.01 8.87
CA LYS A 61 -21.90 -14.60 9.82
C LYS A 61 -20.72 -15.58 9.81
N ARG A 62 -20.97 -16.90 9.73
CA ARG A 62 -19.92 -17.92 9.65
C ARG A 62 -19.07 -17.81 8.38
N ILE A 63 -19.63 -17.29 7.30
CA ILE A 63 -18.91 -17.04 6.05
C ILE A 63 -18.20 -15.68 6.10
N ALA A 64 -18.87 -14.63 6.59
CA ALA A 64 -18.34 -13.26 6.62
C ALA A 64 -17.22 -13.06 7.65
N ALA A 65 -17.32 -13.67 8.84
CA ALA A 65 -16.34 -13.50 9.91
C ALA A 65 -14.89 -13.86 9.50
N PRO A 66 -14.61 -15.04 8.91
CA PRO A 66 -13.25 -15.37 8.47
C PRO A 66 -12.77 -14.49 7.31
N MET A 67 -13.67 -14.02 6.44
CA MET A 67 -13.29 -13.11 5.35
C MET A 67 -12.78 -11.77 5.90
N ILE A 68 -13.51 -11.16 6.84
CA ILE A 68 -13.12 -9.90 7.50
C ILE A 68 -11.72 -10.05 8.13
N GLY A 69 -11.49 -11.13 8.88
CA GLY A 69 -10.19 -11.40 9.50
C GLY A 69 -9.07 -11.65 8.47
N GLY A 70 -9.35 -12.43 7.43
CA GLY A 70 -8.39 -12.75 6.38
C GLY A 70 -7.98 -11.54 5.54
N ILE A 71 -8.95 -10.68 5.19
CA ILE A 71 -8.69 -9.42 4.48
C ILE A 71 -7.88 -8.47 5.34
N PHE A 72 -8.24 -8.32 6.62
CA PHE A 72 -7.50 -7.46 7.54
C PHE A 72 -6.06 -7.91 7.74
N THR A 73 -5.86 -9.21 7.94
CA THR A 73 -4.52 -9.81 8.11
C THR A 73 -3.71 -9.68 6.83
N SER A 74 -4.30 -9.96 5.67
CA SER A 74 -3.65 -9.80 4.36
C SER A 74 -3.29 -8.34 4.08
N PHE A 75 -4.16 -7.40 4.47
CA PHE A 75 -3.91 -5.98 4.29
C PHE A 75 -2.73 -5.50 5.14
N ILE A 76 -2.65 -5.92 6.41
CA ILE A 76 -1.49 -5.64 7.26
C ILE A 76 -0.24 -6.29 6.70
N MET A 77 -0.31 -7.56 6.29
CA MET A 77 0.80 -8.27 5.67
C MET A 77 1.30 -7.50 4.45
N GLU A 78 0.41 -7.05 3.56
CA GLU A 78 0.79 -6.23 2.41
C GLU A 78 1.39 -4.89 2.81
N LEU A 79 0.83 -4.20 3.80
CA LEU A 79 1.35 -2.92 4.29
C LEU A 79 2.70 -3.04 4.99
N VAL A 80 3.07 -4.19 5.54
CA VAL A 80 4.37 -4.44 6.15
C VAL A 80 5.37 -4.97 5.13
N VAL A 81 4.94 -5.93 4.31
CA VAL A 81 5.78 -6.61 3.32
C VAL A 81 6.10 -5.71 2.14
N TYR A 82 5.15 -4.94 1.61
CA TYR A 82 5.43 -4.05 0.47
C TYR A 82 6.47 -2.95 0.77
N PRO A 83 6.41 -2.19 1.88
CA PRO A 83 7.46 -1.22 2.18
C PRO A 83 8.77 -1.90 2.52
N ALA A 84 8.78 -3.05 3.19
CA ALA A 84 10.01 -3.80 3.43
C ALA A 84 10.68 -4.25 2.12
N ILE A 85 9.91 -4.80 1.18
CA ILE A 85 10.41 -5.16 -0.16
C ILE A 85 10.85 -3.90 -0.91
N TYR A 86 10.10 -2.80 -0.83
CA TYR A 86 10.46 -1.56 -1.50
C TYR A 86 11.75 -0.96 -0.94
N GLU A 87 11.93 -0.97 0.38
CA GLU A 87 13.13 -0.49 1.07
C GLU A 87 14.35 -1.34 0.69
N VAL A 88 14.23 -2.68 0.74
CA VAL A 88 15.29 -3.61 0.34
C VAL A 88 15.62 -3.47 -1.15
N TRP A 89 14.61 -3.39 -2.02
CA TRP A 89 14.81 -3.24 -3.46
C TRP A 89 15.46 -1.91 -3.80
N ARG A 90 15.02 -0.81 -3.15
CA ARG A 90 15.65 0.52 -3.29
C ARG A 90 17.08 0.52 -2.78
N TRP A 91 17.34 -0.07 -1.61
CA TRP A 91 18.68 -0.20 -1.06
C TRP A 91 19.59 -0.94 -2.03
N TYR A 92 19.14 -2.08 -2.56
CA TYR A 92 19.94 -2.90 -3.47
C TYR A 92 20.12 -2.28 -4.86
N PHE A 93 19.12 -1.57 -5.40
CA PHE A 93 19.20 -0.97 -6.74
C PHE A 93 19.79 0.44 -6.80
N HIS A 94 19.61 1.29 -5.78
CA HIS A 94 20.13 2.66 -5.78
C HIS A 94 21.49 2.77 -5.09
N VAL A 95 21.70 2.15 -3.92
CA VAL A 95 22.94 2.33 -3.15
C VAL A 95 24.13 1.63 -3.82
N ARG A 96 23.91 0.48 -4.48
CA ARG A 96 24.97 -0.20 -5.26
C ARG A 96 25.26 0.43 -6.63
N LYS A 97 24.34 1.22 -7.21
CA LYS A 97 24.60 1.92 -8.47
C LYS A 97 25.33 3.24 -8.27
N GLU A 98 25.07 3.97 -7.17
CA GLU A 98 25.85 5.17 -6.83
C GLU A 98 27.24 4.83 -6.30
N ALA A 99 27.41 3.76 -5.51
CA ALA A 99 28.73 3.30 -5.04
C ALA A 99 29.65 2.72 -6.14
N LYS A 100 29.15 2.58 -7.38
CA LYS A 100 29.93 2.20 -8.57
C LYS A 100 30.24 3.38 -9.50
N LEU A 101 29.73 4.56 -9.18
CA LEU A 101 29.92 5.80 -9.96
C LEU A 101 30.61 6.92 -9.15
N VAL A 102 31.14 6.59 -7.96
CA VAL A 102 32.07 7.40 -7.18
C VAL A 102 33.38 6.64 -7.05
#